data_AF-A0A644WZL5-F1
#
_entry.id   AF-A0A644WZL5-F1
#
_cell.length_a   1.000
_cell.length_b   1.000
_cell.length_c   1.000
_cell.angle_alpha   90.00
_cell.angle_beta   90.00
_cell.angle_gamma   90.00
#
_symmetry.space_group_name_H-M   'P 1'
#
loop_
_entity.id
_entity.type
_entity.pdbx_description
1 polymer ?
#
loop_
_entity_poly.entity_id
_entity_poly.type
_entity_poly.pdbx_seq_one_letter_code
_entity_poly.pdbx_strand_id
1 'polypeptide(L)'
;MPGYSRIVPIREITNENGNDCNLNIRRYVDNTPPVEPHDVKAHLFGGVPSAEITALNGLVTKYGIAESDLFTDRGDGYADFIHADKAIIKEAIKSNEGVNTANSRVTEAANRWWVQAAAEISEIGKTVQVYEFKRKYTEQLRAMLEPLGVLDRFQCIGVFANWWEHSYTVRESTEIESDGDSNTKVTVKEVISIKNVFKTITAEGFVAALVSDEKIAKEHFAAELFELESLERDTENVASELQSYIESIDVGERDDDTEGEEADETKEVKISDVEKYLKALGTEEAKASLKKIKDLKSEKSKTNKALKKAQIELQEKIDAIRKDLTVEQCETLVMELLREGFITELDKYLKAELDKTVKAVQHLWDKYAVSAKQLTDTRTAAEEKLNRFLRGLGYYG
;
A
#
# COMPACT_ATOMS: atom_id res chain seq x y z
N MET A 1 10.98 -29.23 4.86
CA MET A 1 11.59 -28.05 5.54
C MET A 1 11.25 -28.17 7.02
N PRO A 2 12.21 -28.03 7.94
CA PRO A 2 11.93 -28.06 9.38
C PRO A 2 10.80 -27.07 9.73
N GLY A 3 9.83 -27.50 10.55
CA GLY A 3 8.66 -26.69 10.92
C GLY A 3 7.56 -26.53 9.85
N TYR A 4 7.77 -26.98 8.61
CA TYR A 4 6.76 -26.93 7.54
C TYR A 4 6.35 -28.31 7.03
N SER A 5 7.31 -29.22 6.87
CA SER A 5 7.05 -30.59 6.42
C SER A 5 8.08 -31.58 6.95
N ARG A 6 7.61 -32.74 7.40
CA ARG A 6 8.43 -33.86 7.88
C ARG A 6 7.91 -35.17 7.32
N ILE A 7 8.83 -36.04 6.89
CA ILE A 7 8.50 -37.43 6.54
C ILE A 7 8.34 -38.19 7.86
N VAL A 8 7.14 -38.75 8.08
CA VAL A 8 6.79 -39.48 9.30
C VAL A 8 6.72 -40.97 8.98
N PRO A 9 7.51 -41.84 9.65
CA PRO A 9 7.40 -43.29 9.48
C PRO A 9 6.05 -43.83 10.00
N ILE A 10 5.48 -44.83 9.34
CA ILE A 10 4.20 -45.46 9.75
C ILE A 10 4.24 -45.92 11.21
N ARG A 11 5.36 -46.47 11.67
CA ARG A 11 5.55 -46.89 13.08
C ARG A 11 5.35 -45.77 14.11
N GLU A 12 5.60 -44.52 13.73
CA GLU A 12 5.43 -43.34 14.59
C GLU A 12 3.96 -42.89 14.61
N ILE A 13 3.26 -43.10 13.49
CA ILE A 13 1.81 -42.84 13.36
C ILE A 13 1.04 -43.88 14.17
N THR A 14 1.40 -45.16 14.08
CA THR A 14 0.72 -46.27 14.78
C THR A 14 1.15 -46.45 16.24
N ASN A 15 1.95 -45.53 16.79
CA ASN A 15 2.40 -45.63 18.17
C ASN A 15 1.25 -45.27 19.13
N GLU A 16 0.67 -46.30 19.77
CA GLU A 16 -0.45 -46.21 20.71
C GLU A 16 -0.17 -45.27 21.91
N ASN A 17 1.10 -45.13 22.32
CA ASN A 17 1.50 -44.26 23.43
C ASN A 17 1.80 -42.81 23.03
N GLY A 18 1.66 -42.47 21.75
CA GLY A 18 2.03 -41.14 21.24
C GLY A 18 0.96 -40.55 20.32
N ASN A 19 0.81 -41.16 19.14
CA ASN A 19 -0.02 -40.60 18.07
C ASN A 19 -1.27 -41.43 17.76
N ASP A 20 -1.31 -42.72 18.07
CA ASP A 20 -2.50 -43.59 17.94
C ASP A 20 -3.30 -43.40 16.63
N CYS A 21 -2.60 -43.46 15.50
CA CYS A 21 -3.16 -43.23 14.15
C CYS A 21 -3.81 -41.84 13.94
N ASN A 22 -3.60 -40.88 14.84
CA ASN A 22 -4.07 -39.51 14.71
C ASN A 22 -3.22 -38.75 13.69
N LEU A 23 -3.83 -38.34 12.58
CA LEU A 23 -3.15 -37.66 11.47
C LEU A 23 -3.15 -36.13 11.58
N ASN A 24 -3.42 -35.57 12.76
CA ASN A 24 -3.33 -34.12 12.96
C ASN A 24 -1.88 -33.64 12.75
N ILE A 25 -1.68 -32.76 11.76
CA ILE A 25 -0.37 -32.30 11.32
C ILE A 25 0.48 -31.68 12.43
N ARG A 26 -0.14 -31.03 13.43
CA ARG A 26 0.56 -30.38 14.55
C ARG A 26 1.31 -31.37 15.46
N ARG A 27 0.95 -32.67 15.42
CA ARG A 27 1.66 -33.73 16.17
C ARG A 27 2.97 -34.14 15.52
N TYR A 28 3.11 -33.86 14.23
CA TYR A 28 4.25 -34.32 13.43
C TYR A 28 5.13 -33.18 12.96
N VAL A 29 4.56 -31.99 12.85
CA VAL A 29 5.24 -30.76 12.45
C VAL A 29 4.91 -29.72 13.50
N ASP A 30 5.88 -29.44 14.37
CA ASP A 30 5.81 -28.28 15.25
C ASP A 30 6.16 -27.05 14.42
N ASN A 31 5.14 -26.23 14.17
CA ASN A 31 5.26 -24.96 13.48
C ASN A 31 5.27 -23.77 14.45
N THR A 32 5.39 -24.03 15.76
CA THR A 32 5.47 -22.98 16.78
C THR A 32 6.76 -22.19 16.56
N PRO A 33 6.70 -20.85 16.42
CA PRO A 33 7.90 -20.04 16.31
C PRO A 33 8.82 -20.27 17.52
N PRO A 34 10.15 -20.23 17.35
CA PRO A 34 11.05 -20.27 18.49
C PRO A 34 10.69 -19.14 19.45
N VAL A 35 10.78 -19.42 20.76
CA VAL A 35 10.52 -18.42 21.79
C VAL A 35 11.40 -17.21 21.52
N GLU A 36 10.80 -16.03 21.53
CA GLU A 36 11.51 -14.80 21.31
C GLU A 36 12.55 -14.57 22.41
N PRO A 37 13.82 -14.28 22.07
CA PRO A 37 14.84 -14.01 23.08
C PRO A 37 14.54 -12.69 23.80
N HIS A 38 14.68 -12.67 25.12
CA HIS A 38 14.60 -11.45 25.94
C HIS A 38 15.84 -11.31 26.80
N ASP A 39 16.45 -10.12 26.79
CA ASP A 39 17.58 -9.79 27.67
C ASP A 39 17.10 -8.89 28.82
N VAL A 40 17.20 -9.43 30.04
CA VAL A 40 16.78 -8.74 31.27
C VAL A 40 17.62 -7.49 31.53
N LYS A 41 18.93 -7.53 31.26
CA LYS A 41 19.83 -6.40 31.48
C LYS A 41 19.53 -5.28 30.49
N ALA A 42 19.24 -5.60 29.23
CA ALA A 42 18.79 -4.64 28.23
C ALA A 42 17.46 -3.96 28.62
N HIS A 43 16.48 -4.72 29.13
CA HIS A 43 15.23 -4.11 29.61
C HIS A 43 15.44 -3.18 30.82
N LEU A 44 16.37 -3.51 31.72
CA LEU A 44 16.66 -2.71 32.91
C LEU A 44 17.45 -1.44 32.59
N PHE A 45 18.49 -1.54 31.76
CA PHE A 45 19.50 -0.49 31.57
C PHE A 45 19.54 0.12 30.16
N GLY A 46 18.72 -0.40 29.24
CA GLY A 46 18.71 -0.01 27.83
C GLY A 46 19.88 -0.62 27.04
N GLY A 47 19.81 -0.44 25.73
CA GLY A 47 20.79 -0.95 24.78
C GLY A 47 20.39 -2.32 24.24
N VAL A 48 20.64 -2.53 22.95
CA VAL A 48 20.33 -3.76 22.23
C VAL A 48 21.47 -4.77 22.42
N PRO A 49 21.20 -6.02 22.83
CA PRO A 49 22.25 -7.05 22.96
C PRO A 49 22.93 -7.35 21.62
N SER A 50 24.27 -7.48 21.61
CA SER A 50 25.03 -7.81 20.38
C SER A 50 24.57 -9.13 19.72
N ALA A 51 24.06 -10.08 20.50
CA ALA A 51 23.51 -11.33 19.97
C ALA A 51 22.24 -11.12 19.13
N GLU A 52 21.37 -10.19 19.52
CA GLU A 52 20.16 -9.85 18.76
C GLU A 52 20.48 -8.99 17.53
N ILE A 53 21.49 -8.12 17.60
CA ILE A 53 22.03 -7.42 16.42
C ILE A 53 22.62 -8.43 15.43
N THR A 54 23.39 -9.40 15.92
CA THR A 54 23.94 -10.48 15.08
C THR A 54 22.83 -11.29 14.39
N ALA A 55 21.70 -11.49 15.07
CA ALA A 55 20.53 -12.17 14.50
C ALA A 55 19.89 -11.36 13.35
N LEU A 56 20.05 -10.03 13.32
CA LEU A 56 19.62 -9.19 12.20
C LEU A 56 20.51 -9.32 10.96
N ASN A 57 21.73 -9.86 11.07
CA ASN A 57 22.72 -9.82 9.97
C ASN A 57 22.16 -10.34 8.64
N GLY A 58 21.39 -11.43 8.63
CA GLY A 58 20.76 -11.90 7.38
C GLY A 58 19.86 -10.85 6.69
N LEU A 59 19.24 -9.96 7.44
CA LEU A 59 18.34 -8.92 6.94
C LEU A 59 19.05 -7.61 6.56
N VAL A 60 20.12 -7.24 7.26
CA VAL A 60 20.87 -6.00 6.98
C VAL A 60 22.01 -6.22 5.99
N THR A 61 22.70 -7.37 6.05
CA THR A 61 23.81 -7.71 5.15
C THR A 61 23.35 -7.87 3.71
N LYS A 62 22.11 -8.32 3.46
CA LYS A 62 21.56 -8.41 2.08
C LYS A 62 21.56 -7.06 1.35
N TYR A 63 21.43 -5.98 2.11
CA TYR A 63 21.46 -4.61 1.61
C TYR A 63 22.82 -3.92 1.82
N GLY A 64 23.81 -4.61 2.41
CA GLY A 64 25.10 -4.00 2.74
C GLY A 64 25.00 -2.87 3.77
N ILE A 65 23.93 -2.85 4.59
CA ILE A 65 23.79 -1.89 5.69
C ILE A 65 24.78 -2.32 6.78
N ALA A 66 25.64 -1.40 7.20
CA ALA A 66 26.57 -1.67 8.30
C ALA A 66 25.83 -1.57 9.64
N GLU A 67 26.23 -2.38 10.63
CA GLU A 67 25.68 -2.25 11.99
C GLU A 67 25.90 -0.84 12.54
N SER A 68 27.03 -0.21 12.19
CA SER A 68 27.36 1.19 12.53
C SER A 68 26.47 2.25 11.88
N ASP A 69 25.62 1.88 10.92
CA ASP A 69 24.64 2.80 10.33
C ASP A 69 23.38 2.92 11.20
N LEU A 70 23.17 1.96 12.11
CA LEU A 70 21.97 1.86 12.94
C LEU A 70 22.28 1.91 14.43
N PHE A 71 23.44 1.43 14.84
CA PHE A 71 23.82 1.22 16.23
C PHE A 71 25.18 1.83 16.56
N THR A 72 25.32 2.32 17.79
CA THR A 72 26.59 2.73 18.39
C THR A 72 26.98 1.73 19.47
N ASP A 73 28.08 1.01 19.28
CA ASP A 73 28.59 0.04 20.27
C ASP A 73 28.99 0.75 21.57
N ARG A 74 28.52 0.23 22.70
CA ARG A 74 28.89 0.73 24.04
C ARG A 74 30.13 0.06 24.61
N GLY A 75 30.59 -1.04 23.99
CA GLY A 75 31.75 -1.82 24.46
C GLY A 75 31.47 -2.71 25.67
N ASP A 76 30.22 -2.84 26.11
CA ASP A 76 29.78 -3.68 27.24
C ASP A 76 28.93 -4.88 26.81
N GLY A 77 28.91 -5.19 25.50
CA GLY A 77 28.08 -6.23 24.89
C GLY A 77 26.69 -5.76 24.46
N TYR A 78 26.43 -4.44 24.54
CA TYR A 78 25.20 -3.80 24.11
C TYR A 78 25.52 -2.62 23.18
N ALA A 79 24.57 -2.27 22.32
CA ALA A 79 24.67 -1.09 21.46
C ALA A 79 23.44 -0.22 21.57
N ASP A 80 23.61 1.09 21.48
CA ASP A 80 22.49 2.05 21.48
C ASP A 80 22.06 2.36 20.04
N PHE A 81 20.78 2.68 19.84
CA PHE A 81 20.32 3.20 18.55
C PHE A 81 20.92 4.58 18.29
N ILE A 82 21.37 4.82 17.05
CA ILE A 82 21.87 6.15 16.64
C ILE A 82 20.75 7.19 16.69
N HIS A 83 19.52 6.76 16.38
CA HIS A 83 18.33 7.61 16.39
C HIS A 83 17.38 7.20 17.50
N ALA A 84 16.89 8.19 18.26
CA ALA A 84 15.94 7.97 19.36
C ALA A 84 14.50 7.74 18.88
N ASP A 85 14.20 7.98 17.59
CA ASP A 85 12.86 7.94 17.02
C ASP A 85 12.71 6.82 15.99
N LYS A 86 11.63 6.04 16.15
CA LYS A 86 11.29 4.87 15.32
C LYS A 86 11.02 5.22 13.84
N ALA A 87 10.46 6.39 13.55
CA ALA A 87 10.24 6.89 12.21
C ALA A 87 11.56 7.31 11.54
N ILE A 88 12.47 7.94 12.29
CA ILE A 88 13.81 8.31 11.79
C ILE A 88 14.62 7.05 11.45
N ILE A 89 14.58 6.00 12.30
CA ILE A 89 15.25 4.71 12.00
C ILE A 89 14.73 4.10 10.70
N LYS A 90 13.40 4.11 10.51
CA LYS A 90 12.78 3.62 9.27
C LYS A 90 13.30 4.37 8.05
N GLU A 91 13.38 5.70 8.14
CA GLU A 91 13.86 6.51 7.03
C GLU A 91 15.36 6.33 6.77
N ALA A 92 16.17 6.20 7.81
CA ALA A 92 17.60 5.90 7.71
C ALA A 92 17.86 4.57 6.98
N ILE A 93 17.08 3.53 7.29
CA ILE A 93 17.16 2.24 6.57
C ILE A 93 16.73 2.41 5.10
N LYS A 94 15.61 3.09 4.85
CA LYS A 94 15.07 3.26 3.49
C LYS A 94 15.98 4.07 2.56
N SER A 95 16.65 5.08 3.11
CA SER A 95 17.54 5.98 2.39
C SER A 95 19.00 5.51 2.34
N ASN A 96 19.34 4.39 2.98
CA ASN A 96 20.70 3.87 3.03
C ASN A 96 21.24 3.57 1.62
N GLU A 97 22.50 3.96 1.37
CA GLU A 97 23.16 3.80 0.08
C GLU A 97 23.25 2.33 -0.37
N GLY A 98 23.44 1.41 0.59
CA GLY A 98 23.45 -0.02 0.34
C GLY A 98 22.10 -0.54 -0.18
N VAL A 99 20.99 -0.05 0.38
CA VAL A 99 19.63 -0.37 -0.09
C VAL A 99 19.42 0.14 -1.50
N ASN A 100 19.78 1.40 -1.78
CA ASN A 100 19.67 1.99 -3.11
C ASN A 100 20.50 1.21 -4.14
N THR A 101 21.73 0.83 -3.77
CA THR A 101 22.63 0.04 -4.62
C THR A 101 22.11 -1.37 -4.87
N ALA A 102 21.58 -2.06 -3.84
CA ALA A 102 20.99 -3.38 -3.97
C ALA A 102 19.74 -3.38 -4.85
N ASN A 103 18.81 -2.45 -4.61
CA ASN A 103 17.60 -2.31 -5.41
C ASN A 103 17.93 -1.95 -6.86
N SER A 104 18.88 -1.05 -7.10
CA SER A 104 19.31 -0.68 -8.45
C SER A 104 19.87 -1.88 -9.22
N ARG A 105 20.70 -2.73 -8.59
CA ARG A 105 21.21 -3.96 -9.21
C ARG A 105 20.09 -4.93 -9.62
N VAL A 106 19.08 -5.08 -8.76
CA VAL A 106 17.90 -5.92 -9.07
C VAL A 106 17.10 -5.32 -10.22
N THR A 107 16.82 -4.02 -10.18
CA THR A 107 16.07 -3.32 -11.24
C THR A 107 16.80 -3.36 -12.58
N GLU A 108 18.13 -3.21 -12.60
CA GLU A 108 18.94 -3.35 -13.82
C GLU A 108 18.92 -4.78 -14.38
N ALA A 109 19.02 -5.80 -13.53
CA ALA A 109 18.89 -7.20 -13.95
C ALA A 109 17.49 -7.49 -14.51
N ALA A 110 16.45 -6.99 -13.84
CA ALA A 110 15.07 -7.12 -14.27
C ALA A 110 14.79 -6.38 -15.60
N ASN A 111 15.36 -5.19 -15.81
CA ASN A 111 15.27 -4.48 -17.08
C ASN A 111 15.99 -5.24 -18.21
N ARG A 112 17.17 -5.83 -17.95
CA ARG A 112 17.86 -6.68 -18.94
C ARG A 112 17.06 -7.93 -19.28
N TRP A 113 16.42 -8.55 -18.29
CA TRP A 113 15.47 -9.64 -18.51
C TRP A 113 14.30 -9.18 -19.38
N TRP A 114 13.71 -8.01 -19.07
CA TRP A 114 12.58 -7.45 -19.82
C TRP A 114 12.91 -7.27 -21.30
N VAL A 115 14.08 -6.75 -21.64
CA VAL A 115 14.51 -6.59 -23.04
C VAL A 115 14.51 -7.94 -23.78
N GLN A 116 14.96 -9.02 -23.13
CA GLN A 116 14.96 -10.36 -23.72
C GLN A 116 13.56 -10.98 -23.79
N ALA A 117 12.70 -10.67 -22.81
CA ALA A 117 11.32 -11.13 -22.78
C ALA A 117 10.47 -10.43 -23.85
N ALA A 118 10.59 -9.11 -23.97
CA ALA A 118 9.87 -8.29 -24.95
C ALA A 118 10.14 -8.75 -26.39
N ALA A 119 11.40 -9.06 -26.72
CA ALA A 119 11.76 -9.58 -28.04
C ALA A 119 11.02 -10.89 -28.39
N GLU A 120 10.82 -11.79 -27.43
CA GLU A 120 10.04 -13.02 -27.66
C GLU A 120 8.53 -12.76 -27.63
N ILE A 121 8.05 -11.78 -26.85
CA ILE A 121 6.63 -11.43 -26.79
C ILE A 121 6.13 -11.00 -28.18
N SER A 122 6.93 -10.25 -28.95
CA SER A 122 6.63 -9.87 -30.34
C SER A 122 6.50 -11.06 -31.30
N GLU A 123 7.04 -12.22 -30.93
CA GLU A 123 7.04 -13.47 -31.71
C GLU A 123 5.98 -14.49 -31.24
N ILE A 124 5.19 -14.14 -30.22
CA ILE A 124 4.11 -14.98 -29.70
C ILE A 124 3.03 -15.19 -30.75
N GLY A 125 2.56 -16.44 -30.85
CA GLY A 125 1.55 -16.85 -31.84
C GLY A 125 2.11 -17.02 -33.25
N LYS A 126 3.29 -16.48 -33.55
CA LYS A 126 4.01 -16.71 -34.82
C LYS A 126 4.91 -17.93 -34.71
N THR A 127 5.86 -17.88 -33.78
CA THR A 127 6.91 -18.91 -33.60
C THR A 127 7.03 -19.39 -32.15
N VAL A 128 6.53 -18.60 -31.19
CA VAL A 128 6.60 -18.89 -29.76
C VAL A 128 5.23 -19.24 -29.18
N GLN A 129 5.14 -20.33 -28.45
CA GLN A 129 3.94 -20.74 -27.73
C GLN A 129 3.88 -20.09 -26.34
N VAL A 130 2.69 -19.64 -25.93
CA VAL A 130 2.46 -18.95 -24.64
C VAL A 130 2.94 -19.77 -23.44
N TYR A 131 2.69 -21.10 -23.44
CA TYR A 131 3.15 -21.99 -22.37
C TYR A 131 4.68 -22.09 -22.31
N GLU A 132 5.35 -22.15 -23.46
CA GLU A 132 6.80 -22.23 -23.53
C GLU A 132 7.44 -20.93 -23.07
N PHE A 133 6.89 -19.78 -23.48
CA PHE A 133 7.29 -18.47 -22.99
C PHE A 133 7.20 -18.43 -21.46
N LYS A 134 6.03 -18.75 -20.90
CA LYS A 134 5.79 -18.73 -19.44
C LYS A 134 6.85 -19.54 -18.71
N ARG A 135 7.09 -20.78 -19.13
CA ARG A 135 8.07 -21.68 -18.48
C ARG A 135 9.50 -21.16 -18.60
N LYS A 136 9.94 -20.80 -19.82
CA LYS A 136 11.32 -20.35 -20.12
C LYS A 136 11.64 -19.06 -19.35
N TYR A 137 10.73 -18.09 -19.40
CA TYR A 137 10.98 -16.75 -18.86
C TYR A 137 10.80 -16.65 -17.35
N THR A 138 9.98 -17.52 -16.73
CA THR A 138 9.96 -17.69 -15.27
C THR A 138 11.32 -18.17 -14.74
N GLU A 139 11.86 -19.23 -15.36
CA GLU A 139 13.15 -19.81 -14.97
C GLU A 139 14.31 -18.85 -15.22
N GLN A 140 14.26 -18.12 -16.34
CA GLN A 140 15.27 -17.12 -16.68
C GLN A 140 15.26 -15.95 -15.69
N LEU A 141 14.08 -15.43 -15.33
CA LEU A 141 13.97 -14.34 -14.34
C LEU A 141 14.60 -14.76 -13.02
N ARG A 142 14.24 -15.96 -12.53
CA ARG A 142 14.82 -16.51 -11.30
C ARG A 142 16.33 -16.61 -11.39
N ALA A 143 16.87 -17.19 -12.46
CA ALA A 143 18.31 -17.36 -12.63
C ALA A 143 19.07 -16.02 -12.67
N MET A 144 18.43 -14.93 -13.11
CA MET A 144 19.02 -13.59 -13.12
C MET A 144 18.93 -12.88 -11.76
N LEU A 145 17.84 -13.03 -11.02
CA LEU A 145 17.59 -12.28 -9.78
C LEU A 145 18.10 -13.00 -8.52
N GLU A 146 17.98 -14.33 -8.44
CA GLU A 146 18.36 -15.12 -7.26
C GLU A 146 19.83 -14.92 -6.83
N PRO A 147 20.83 -14.87 -7.75
CA PRO A 147 22.23 -14.65 -7.36
C PRO A 147 22.51 -13.26 -6.74
N LEU A 148 21.60 -12.30 -6.89
CA LEU A 148 21.77 -10.96 -6.32
C LEU A 148 21.51 -10.92 -4.81
N GLY A 149 20.85 -11.95 -4.25
CA GLY A 149 20.68 -12.14 -2.81
C GLY A 149 19.65 -11.24 -2.12
N VAL A 150 18.99 -10.33 -2.85
CA VAL A 150 17.91 -9.49 -2.29
C VAL A 150 16.60 -10.27 -2.20
N LEU A 151 16.24 -10.98 -3.27
CA LEU A 151 15.02 -11.79 -3.34
C LEU A 151 15.38 -13.27 -3.30
N ASP A 152 14.64 -14.04 -2.51
CA ASP A 152 14.79 -15.48 -2.46
C ASP A 152 14.20 -16.16 -3.71
N ARG A 153 14.47 -17.47 -3.85
CA ARG A 153 14.01 -18.29 -4.98
C ARG A 153 12.51 -18.20 -5.23
N PHE A 154 11.70 -18.23 -4.17
CA PHE A 154 10.25 -18.20 -4.27
C PHE A 154 9.74 -16.81 -4.60
N GLN A 155 10.38 -15.77 -4.06
CA GLN A 155 10.08 -14.39 -4.40
C GLN A 155 10.36 -14.10 -5.87
N CYS A 156 11.50 -14.54 -6.41
CA CYS A 156 11.83 -14.38 -7.82
C CYS A 156 10.79 -15.04 -8.75
N ILE A 157 10.36 -16.26 -8.42
CA ILE A 157 9.27 -16.95 -9.16
C ILE A 157 7.93 -16.21 -8.96
N GLY A 158 7.68 -15.73 -7.75
CA GLY A 158 6.49 -15.00 -7.37
C GLY A 158 6.30 -13.68 -8.12
N VAL A 159 7.40 -12.95 -8.41
CA VAL A 159 7.36 -11.73 -9.24
C VAL A 159 6.74 -12.05 -10.61
N PHE A 160 7.26 -13.08 -11.30
CA PHE A 160 6.71 -13.48 -12.59
C PHE A 160 5.28 -14.00 -12.47
N ALA A 161 5.00 -14.85 -11.47
CA ALA A 161 3.69 -15.46 -11.30
C ALA A 161 2.59 -14.40 -11.05
N ASN A 162 2.89 -13.42 -10.20
CA ASN A 162 1.96 -12.32 -9.92
C ASN A 162 1.84 -11.38 -11.11
N TRP A 163 2.94 -11.09 -11.81
CA TRP A 163 2.89 -10.34 -13.07
C TRP A 163 2.00 -11.04 -14.11
N TRP A 164 2.13 -12.36 -14.25
CA TRP A 164 1.31 -13.13 -15.19
C TRP A 164 -0.20 -13.05 -14.91
N GLU A 165 -0.57 -12.95 -13.63
CA GLU A 165 -1.94 -12.79 -13.16
C GLU A 165 -2.37 -11.34 -13.01
N HIS A 166 -1.43 -10.38 -13.09
CA HIS A 166 -1.68 -8.96 -12.98
C HIS A 166 -2.69 -8.51 -14.04
N SER A 167 -3.51 -7.53 -13.69
CA SER A 167 -4.53 -7.01 -14.58
C SER A 167 -4.50 -5.49 -14.61
N TYR A 168 -4.74 -4.94 -15.78
CA TYR A 168 -4.89 -3.50 -15.97
C TYR A 168 -6.25 -3.18 -16.58
N THR A 169 -6.70 -1.95 -16.33
CA THR A 169 -7.95 -1.42 -16.89
C THR A 169 -7.69 -0.99 -18.34
N VAL A 170 -8.44 -1.58 -19.27
CA VAL A 170 -8.45 -1.18 -20.68
C VAL A 170 -9.31 0.07 -20.85
N ARG A 171 -10.50 0.05 -20.24
CA ARG A 171 -11.51 1.10 -20.38
C ARG A 171 -12.28 1.29 -19.08
N GLU A 172 -12.69 2.53 -18.81
CA GLU A 172 -13.58 2.88 -17.70
C GLU A 172 -14.76 3.66 -18.27
N SER A 173 -15.97 3.12 -18.14
CA SER A 173 -17.20 3.77 -18.57
C SER A 173 -18.13 3.99 -17.38
N THR A 174 -18.92 5.06 -17.41
CA THR A 174 -20.01 5.25 -16.46
C THR A 174 -21.31 4.87 -17.14
N GLU A 175 -21.90 3.77 -16.71
CA GLU A 175 -23.21 3.31 -17.15
C GLU A 175 -24.29 3.77 -16.16
N ILE A 176 -25.51 3.95 -16.66
CA ILE A 176 -26.68 4.26 -15.82
C ILE A 176 -27.54 2.99 -15.81
N GLU A 177 -27.53 2.29 -14.68
CA GLU A 177 -28.50 1.21 -14.44
C GLU A 177 -29.80 1.85 -13.95
N SER A 178 -30.90 1.61 -14.67
CA SER A 178 -32.23 1.95 -14.18
C SER A 178 -32.83 0.72 -13.49
N ASP A 179 -32.96 0.76 -12.17
CA ASP A 179 -33.80 -0.18 -11.43
C ASP A 179 -35.09 0.52 -11.04
N GLY A 180 -36.18 0.19 -11.74
CA GLY A 180 -37.49 0.80 -11.55
C GLY A 180 -37.50 2.32 -11.74
N ASP A 181 -37.49 3.05 -10.62
CA ASP A 181 -37.68 4.51 -10.51
C ASP A 181 -36.40 5.24 -10.03
N SER A 182 -35.28 4.52 -9.87
CA SER A 182 -33.98 5.07 -9.49
C SER A 182 -32.90 4.77 -10.52
N ASN A 183 -32.27 5.83 -11.03
CA ASN A 183 -31.09 5.75 -11.89
C ASN A 183 -29.84 5.70 -11.00
N THR A 184 -29.23 4.53 -10.87
CA THR A 184 -27.95 4.37 -10.19
C THR A 184 -26.83 4.47 -11.22
N LYS A 185 -25.87 5.34 -10.96
CA LYS A 185 -24.65 5.40 -11.77
C LYS A 185 -23.72 4.28 -11.34
N VAL A 186 -23.36 3.40 -12.27
CA VAL A 186 -22.41 2.32 -12.04
C VAL A 186 -21.21 2.54 -12.94
N THR A 187 -20.03 2.60 -12.33
CA THR A 187 -18.78 2.64 -13.09
C THR A 187 -18.37 1.23 -13.46
N VAL A 188 -18.30 0.94 -14.76
CA VAL A 188 -17.89 -0.35 -15.31
C VAL A 188 -16.43 -0.24 -15.75
N LYS A 189 -15.58 -1.13 -15.22
CA LYS A 189 -14.17 -1.23 -15.60
C LYS A 189 -13.95 -2.47 -16.45
N GLU A 190 -13.57 -2.27 -17.69
CA GLU A 190 -13.09 -3.35 -18.56
C GLU A 190 -11.65 -3.68 -18.17
N VAL A 191 -11.46 -4.84 -17.53
CA VAL A 191 -10.15 -5.26 -16.99
C VAL A 191 -9.66 -6.49 -17.74
N ILE A 192 -8.37 -6.48 -18.10
CA ILE A 192 -7.72 -7.64 -18.72
C ILE A 192 -6.49 -8.06 -17.92
N SER A 193 -6.39 -9.36 -17.63
CA SER A 193 -5.18 -9.95 -17.04
C SER A 193 -4.11 -10.20 -18.10
N ILE A 194 -2.83 -10.09 -17.75
CA ILE A 194 -1.69 -10.29 -18.66
C ILE A 194 -1.74 -11.66 -19.35
N LYS A 195 -2.07 -12.74 -18.65
CA LYS A 195 -2.27 -14.05 -19.29
C LYS A 195 -3.31 -14.06 -20.42
N ASN A 196 -4.33 -13.19 -20.35
CA ASN A 196 -5.35 -13.06 -21.38
C ASN A 196 -4.90 -12.12 -22.50
N VAL A 197 -4.09 -11.10 -22.21
CA VAL A 197 -3.39 -10.30 -23.23
C VAL A 197 -2.60 -11.21 -24.17
N PHE A 198 -1.84 -12.17 -23.61
CA PHE A 198 -1.09 -13.15 -24.41
C PHE A 198 -1.97 -14.03 -25.29
N LYS A 199 -3.17 -14.40 -24.81
CA LYS A 199 -4.15 -15.16 -25.62
C LYS A 199 -4.69 -14.30 -26.76
N THR A 200 -5.03 -13.05 -26.50
CA THR A 200 -5.50 -12.10 -27.52
C THR A 200 -4.41 -11.84 -28.56
N ILE A 201 -3.16 -11.62 -28.16
CA ILE A 201 -2.01 -11.48 -29.09
C ILE A 201 -1.88 -12.72 -29.98
N THR A 202 -2.07 -13.91 -29.42
CA THR A 202 -2.00 -15.16 -30.21
C THR A 202 -3.14 -15.28 -31.21
N ALA A 203 -4.35 -14.82 -30.87
CA ALA A 203 -5.54 -14.98 -31.70
C ALA A 203 -5.71 -13.86 -32.74
N GLU A 204 -5.43 -12.61 -32.35
CA GLU A 204 -5.78 -11.39 -33.10
C GLU A 204 -4.58 -10.47 -33.33
N GLY A 205 -3.43 -10.76 -32.72
CA GLY A 205 -2.26 -9.88 -32.73
C GLY A 205 -2.38 -8.71 -31.76
N PHE A 206 -1.52 -7.70 -31.95
CA PHE A 206 -1.58 -6.47 -31.17
C PHE A 206 -2.71 -5.58 -31.69
N VAL A 207 -3.82 -5.55 -30.94
CA VAL A 207 -5.04 -4.83 -31.30
C VAL A 207 -5.31 -3.67 -30.36
N ALA A 208 -6.02 -2.66 -30.85
CA ALA A 208 -6.40 -1.49 -30.07
C ALA A 208 -7.19 -1.87 -28.80
N ALA A 209 -7.92 -2.99 -28.76
CA ALA A 209 -8.65 -3.47 -27.59
C ALA A 209 -7.76 -3.86 -26.39
N LEU A 210 -6.45 -4.00 -26.57
CA LEU A 210 -5.50 -4.29 -25.49
C LEU A 210 -4.88 -3.01 -24.90
N VAL A 211 -5.02 -1.88 -25.57
CA VAL A 211 -4.44 -0.60 -25.14
C VAL A 211 -5.34 0.03 -24.07
N SER A 212 -4.77 0.61 -23.02
CA SER A 212 -5.53 1.32 -21.99
C SER A 212 -5.87 2.76 -22.41
N ASP A 213 -7.09 3.23 -22.11
CA ASP A 213 -7.47 4.64 -22.30
C ASP A 213 -6.53 5.58 -21.55
N GLU A 214 -6.09 5.18 -20.34
CA GLU A 214 -5.14 5.95 -19.53
C GLU A 214 -3.82 6.15 -20.28
N LYS A 215 -3.36 5.14 -21.02
CA LYS A 215 -2.12 5.21 -21.79
C LYS A 215 -2.24 6.16 -22.98
N ILE A 216 -3.35 6.06 -23.73
CA ILE A 216 -3.65 6.97 -24.84
C ILE A 216 -3.74 8.41 -24.34
N ALA A 217 -4.43 8.62 -23.21
CA ALA A 217 -4.57 9.94 -22.59
C ALA A 217 -3.21 10.53 -22.21
N LYS A 218 -2.35 9.75 -21.55
CA LYS A 218 -1.02 10.18 -21.13
C LYS A 218 -0.11 10.58 -22.30
N GLU A 219 -0.19 9.86 -23.42
CA GLU A 219 0.67 10.14 -24.58
C GLU A 219 0.18 11.32 -25.43
N HIS A 220 -1.13 11.48 -25.58
CA HIS A 220 -1.70 12.43 -26.55
C HIS A 220 -2.38 13.65 -25.93
N PHE A 221 -2.80 13.57 -24.67
CA PHE A 221 -3.70 14.55 -24.04
C PHE A 221 -3.22 15.00 -22.66
N ALA A 222 -1.90 15.18 -22.49
CA ALA A 222 -1.31 15.60 -21.22
C ALA A 222 -1.83 16.95 -20.72
N ALA A 223 -2.12 17.90 -21.62
CA ALA A 223 -2.68 19.20 -21.25
C ALA A 223 -4.13 19.07 -20.76
N GLU A 224 -4.95 18.28 -21.44
CA GLU A 224 -6.33 18.00 -21.04
C GLU A 224 -6.40 17.20 -19.73
N LEU A 225 -5.48 16.25 -19.52
CA LEU A 225 -5.36 15.55 -18.24
C LEU A 225 -5.07 16.52 -17.09
N PHE A 226 -4.13 17.46 -17.30
CA PHE A 226 -3.82 18.48 -16.30
C PHE A 226 -5.01 19.40 -16.01
N GLU A 227 -5.76 19.80 -17.04
CA GLU A 227 -6.98 20.59 -16.87
C GLU A 227 -8.06 19.81 -16.10
N LEU A 228 -8.20 18.52 -16.39
CA LEU A 228 -9.13 17.62 -15.70
C LEU A 228 -8.75 17.47 -14.22
N GLU A 229 -7.48 17.22 -13.91
CA GLU A 229 -6.97 17.18 -12.53
C GLU A 229 -7.24 18.50 -11.78
N SER A 230 -7.07 19.65 -12.45
CA SER A 230 -7.40 20.97 -11.87
C SER A 230 -8.89 21.08 -11.55
N LEU A 231 -9.77 20.65 -12.47
CA LEU A 231 -11.22 20.67 -12.28
C LEU A 231 -11.68 19.69 -11.19
N GLU A 232 -11.04 18.53 -11.06
CA GLU A 232 -11.28 17.58 -9.97
C GLU A 232 -10.93 18.20 -8.62
N ARG A 233 -9.75 18.79 -8.52
CA ARG A 233 -9.31 19.51 -7.32
C ARG A 233 -10.24 20.66 -6.96
N ASP A 234 -10.67 21.47 -7.93
CA ASP A 234 -11.64 22.55 -7.67
C ASP A 234 -12.99 22.00 -7.21
N THR A 235 -13.43 20.88 -7.77
CA THR A 235 -14.67 20.20 -7.37
C THR A 235 -14.58 19.66 -5.94
N GLU A 236 -13.44 19.06 -5.58
CA GLU A 236 -13.17 18.53 -4.24
C GLU A 236 -13.02 19.64 -3.20
N ASN A 237 -12.36 20.75 -3.54
CA ASN A 237 -12.24 21.94 -2.69
C ASN A 237 -13.63 22.50 -2.35
N VAL A 238 -14.48 22.74 -3.36
CA VAL A 238 -15.84 23.26 -3.13
C VAL A 238 -16.70 22.25 -2.35
N ALA A 239 -16.50 20.94 -2.56
CA ALA A 239 -17.18 19.92 -1.78
C ALA A 239 -16.75 19.93 -0.31
N SER A 240 -15.45 20.08 -0.04
CA SER A 240 -14.87 20.15 1.30
C SER A 240 -15.27 21.45 2.01
N GLU A 241 -15.27 22.59 1.32
CA GLU A 241 -15.76 23.86 1.84
C GLU A 241 -17.24 23.79 2.23
N LEU A 242 -18.08 23.15 1.39
CA LEU A 242 -19.49 22.93 1.70
C LEU A 242 -19.65 22.05 2.94
N GLN A 243 -18.87 20.97 3.05
CA GLN A 243 -18.94 20.06 4.20
C GLN A 243 -18.50 20.76 5.50
N SER A 244 -17.34 21.42 5.47
CA SER A 244 -16.83 22.18 6.62
C SER A 244 -17.80 23.29 7.05
N TYR A 245 -18.42 23.99 6.10
CA TYR A 245 -19.40 25.02 6.42
C TYR A 245 -20.64 24.44 7.13
N ILE A 246 -21.09 23.26 6.69
CA ILE A 246 -22.23 22.55 7.28
C ILE A 246 -21.92 22.09 8.70
N GLU A 247 -20.72 21.55 8.93
CA GLU A 247 -20.25 21.12 10.25
C GLU A 247 -20.02 22.30 11.20
N SER A 248 -19.66 23.48 10.68
CA SER A 248 -19.51 24.70 11.48
C SER A 248 -20.83 25.28 12.00
N ILE A 249 -21.96 24.82 11.45
CA ILE A 249 -23.29 25.27 11.90
C ILE A 249 -23.69 24.41 13.08
N ASP A 250 -23.70 25.03 14.27
CA ASP A 250 -24.20 24.42 15.49
C ASP A 250 -25.71 24.19 15.40
N VAL A 251 -26.06 23.01 14.92
CA VAL A 251 -27.39 22.42 15.05
C VAL A 251 -27.38 21.77 16.43
N GLY A 252 -27.65 22.56 17.48
CA GLY A 252 -27.51 22.15 18.88
C GLY A 252 -28.08 20.75 19.14
N GLU A 253 -27.49 20.06 20.14
CA GLU A 253 -27.92 18.71 20.56
C GLU A 253 -29.44 18.62 20.49
N ARG A 254 -29.93 17.63 19.73
CA ARG A 254 -31.36 17.34 19.72
C ARG A 254 -31.78 17.14 21.18
N ASP A 255 -32.70 17.96 21.67
CA ASP A 255 -33.66 17.54 22.68
C ASP A 255 -34.53 16.46 22.01
N ASP A 256 -33.98 15.25 21.90
CA ASP A 256 -34.76 14.04 21.74
C ASP A 256 -34.87 13.46 23.14
N ASP A 257 -36.03 13.64 23.77
CA ASP A 257 -36.48 12.99 25.00
C ASP A 257 -36.57 11.46 24.79
N THR A 258 -35.43 10.84 24.49
CA THR A 258 -35.25 9.39 24.46
C THR A 258 -34.01 9.07 25.27
N GLU A 259 -34.23 8.88 26.57
CA GLU A 259 -33.32 8.12 27.42
C GLU A 259 -33.06 6.75 26.77
N GLY A 260 -31.83 6.52 26.36
CA GLY A 260 -31.42 5.25 25.77
C GLY A 260 -30.03 5.28 25.16
N GLU A 261 -29.04 5.20 26.04
CA GLU A 261 -27.71 4.56 25.92
C GLU A 261 -26.86 4.68 24.62
N GLU A 262 -25.57 4.95 24.88
CA GLU A 262 -24.38 4.83 24.03
C GLU A 262 -24.05 5.98 23.06
N ALA A 263 -23.10 6.81 23.52
CA ALA A 263 -22.23 7.62 22.69
C ALA A 263 -21.19 6.74 21.99
N ASP A 264 -21.14 6.81 20.65
CA ASP A 264 -19.95 7.15 19.86
C ASP A 264 -20.15 6.70 18.40
N GLU A 265 -20.92 7.46 17.64
CA GLU A 265 -20.73 7.58 16.19
C GLU A 265 -20.96 9.05 15.86
N THR A 266 -19.92 9.75 15.38
CA THR A 266 -20.04 11.06 14.76
C THR A 266 -21.01 10.95 13.58
N LYS A 267 -22.30 11.16 13.83
CA LYS A 267 -23.35 11.14 12.81
C LYS A 267 -23.08 12.28 11.83
N GLU A 268 -22.68 11.89 10.63
CA GLU A 268 -22.45 12.78 9.49
C GLU A 268 -23.66 13.73 9.31
N VAL A 269 -23.42 15.03 9.47
CA VAL A 269 -24.49 16.04 9.44
C VAL A 269 -24.99 16.18 8.00
N LYS A 270 -26.23 15.74 7.73
CA LYS A 270 -26.81 15.84 6.38
C LYS A 270 -27.14 17.28 6.03
N ILE A 271 -26.75 17.70 4.83
CA ILE A 271 -27.02 19.05 4.29
C ILE A 271 -28.51 19.42 4.37
N SER A 272 -29.40 18.46 4.12
CA SER A 272 -30.86 18.68 4.18
C SER A 272 -31.38 19.02 5.57
N ASP A 273 -30.72 18.53 6.61
CA ASP A 273 -31.16 18.69 8.00
C ASP A 273 -30.71 20.05 8.52
N VAL A 274 -29.50 20.50 8.16
CA VAL A 274 -29.02 21.87 8.39
C VAL A 274 -29.91 22.89 7.67
N GLU A 275 -30.30 22.63 6.42
CA GLU A 275 -31.21 23.51 5.69
C GLU A 275 -32.60 23.61 6.34
N LYS A 276 -33.11 22.53 6.94
CA LYS A 276 -34.38 22.56 7.68
C LYS A 276 -34.25 23.34 8.99
N TYR A 277 -33.17 23.10 9.74
CA TYR A 277 -32.87 23.80 10.99
C TYR A 277 -32.75 25.31 10.79
N LEU A 278 -31.95 25.75 9.83
CA LEU A 278 -31.78 27.18 9.54
C LEU A 278 -33.09 27.84 9.08
N LYS A 279 -33.94 27.12 8.35
CA LYS A 279 -35.28 27.62 7.97
C LYS A 279 -36.21 27.75 9.17
N ALA A 280 -36.10 26.86 10.15
CA ALA A 280 -36.88 26.92 11.39
C ALA A 280 -36.43 28.07 12.31
N LEU A 281 -35.12 28.35 12.40
CA LEU A 281 -34.61 29.50 13.16
C LEU A 281 -35.09 30.84 12.61
N GLY A 282 -35.08 31.01 11.30
CA GLY A 282 -35.60 32.22 10.63
C GLY A 282 -34.87 33.53 10.95
N THR A 283 -33.76 33.50 11.70
CA THR A 283 -32.95 34.69 12.04
C THR A 283 -32.21 35.25 10.82
N GLU A 284 -31.71 36.48 10.90
CA GLU A 284 -30.89 37.06 9.85
C GLU A 284 -29.57 36.28 9.67
N GLU A 285 -28.97 35.75 10.74
CA GLU A 285 -27.81 34.85 10.62
C GLU A 285 -28.18 33.55 9.91
N ALA A 286 -29.34 32.94 10.23
CA ALA A 286 -29.77 31.69 9.62
C ALA A 286 -30.08 31.86 8.11
N LYS A 287 -30.66 32.99 7.72
CA LYS A 287 -30.87 33.36 6.31
C LYS A 287 -29.54 33.57 5.57
N ALA A 288 -28.55 34.20 6.21
CA ALA A 288 -27.22 34.36 5.65
C ALA A 288 -26.53 33.00 5.43
N SER A 289 -26.65 32.08 6.38
CA SER A 289 -26.09 30.73 6.26
C SER A 289 -26.78 29.89 5.18
N LEU A 290 -28.10 29.98 5.05
CA LEU A 290 -28.84 29.36 3.95
C LEU A 290 -28.39 29.88 2.58
N LYS A 291 -28.10 31.19 2.48
CA LYS A 291 -27.59 31.78 1.24
C LYS A 291 -26.20 31.23 0.91
N LYS A 292 -25.29 31.15 1.88
CA LYS A 292 -23.94 30.60 1.67
C LYS A 292 -23.97 29.11 1.29
N ILE A 293 -24.81 28.29 1.92
CA ILE A 293 -25.04 26.88 1.52
C ILE A 293 -25.55 26.80 0.08
N LYS A 294 -26.50 27.66 -0.29
CA LYS A 294 -27.05 27.70 -1.65
C LYS A 294 -25.99 28.09 -2.68
N ASP A 295 -25.15 29.07 -2.37
CA ASP A 295 -24.07 29.52 -3.25
C ASP A 295 -23.03 28.41 -3.45
N LEU A 296 -22.57 27.77 -2.37
CA LEU A 296 -21.64 26.63 -2.42
C LEU A 296 -22.24 25.41 -3.15
N LYS A 297 -23.53 25.12 -2.98
CA LYS A 297 -24.23 24.08 -3.78
C LYS A 297 -24.27 24.42 -5.27
N SER A 298 -24.53 25.69 -5.60
CA SER A 298 -24.56 26.18 -6.98
C SER A 298 -23.17 26.06 -7.62
N GLU A 299 -22.13 26.46 -6.90
CA GLU A 299 -20.73 26.34 -7.31
C GLU A 299 -20.33 24.87 -7.50
N LYS A 300 -20.63 24.00 -6.53
CA LYS A 300 -20.41 22.54 -6.63
C LYS A 300 -21.09 21.95 -7.86
N SER A 301 -22.30 22.41 -8.19
CA SER A 301 -23.02 21.95 -9.39
C SER A 301 -22.34 22.44 -10.68
N LYS A 302 -21.82 23.66 -10.70
CA LYS A 302 -21.10 24.23 -11.86
C LYS A 302 -19.77 23.52 -12.10
N THR A 303 -18.95 23.35 -11.07
CA THR A 303 -17.65 22.67 -11.18
C THR A 303 -17.85 21.21 -11.60
N ASN A 304 -18.82 20.50 -11.02
CA ASN A 304 -19.17 19.14 -11.46
C ASN A 304 -19.64 19.05 -12.92
N LYS A 305 -20.34 20.07 -13.44
CA LYS A 305 -20.75 20.09 -14.86
C LYS A 305 -19.56 20.33 -15.77
N ALA A 306 -18.66 21.25 -15.40
CA ALA A 306 -17.43 21.49 -16.14
C ALA A 306 -16.54 20.24 -16.18
N LEU A 307 -16.35 19.59 -15.02
CA LEU A 307 -15.59 18.34 -14.92
C LEU A 307 -16.16 17.23 -15.81
N LYS A 308 -17.48 16.98 -15.72
CA LYS A 308 -18.13 15.96 -16.58
C LYS A 308 -18.01 16.26 -18.05
N LYS A 309 -18.12 17.55 -18.43
CA LYS A 309 -17.97 17.96 -19.82
C LYS A 309 -16.55 17.67 -20.31
N ALA A 310 -15.53 18.06 -19.54
CA ALA A 310 -14.13 17.80 -19.87
C ALA A 310 -13.83 16.29 -19.95
N GLN A 311 -14.39 15.49 -19.03
CA GLN A 311 -14.28 14.01 -19.07
C GLN A 311 -14.87 13.43 -20.36
N ILE A 312 -16.06 13.86 -20.78
CA ILE A 312 -16.70 13.39 -22.01
C ILE A 312 -15.89 13.81 -23.24
N GLU A 313 -15.47 15.07 -23.33
CA GLU A 313 -14.67 15.57 -24.46
C GLU A 313 -13.33 14.84 -24.57
N LEU A 314 -12.68 14.55 -23.43
CA LEU A 314 -11.45 13.76 -23.40
C LEU A 314 -11.70 12.31 -23.87
N GLN A 315 -12.77 11.67 -23.39
CA GLN A 315 -13.11 10.31 -23.80
C GLN A 315 -13.38 10.21 -25.31
N GLU A 316 -14.12 11.17 -25.88
CA GLU A 316 -14.37 11.24 -27.32
C GLU A 316 -13.08 11.36 -28.14
N LYS A 317 -12.11 12.17 -27.65
CA LYS A 317 -10.78 12.29 -28.26
C LYS A 317 -9.98 10.99 -28.15
N ILE A 318 -10.00 10.31 -27.00
CA ILE A 318 -9.35 9.01 -26.80
C ILE A 318 -9.92 7.97 -27.76
N ASP A 319 -11.25 7.89 -27.88
CA ASP A 319 -11.93 6.97 -28.79
C ASP A 319 -11.59 7.24 -30.27
N ALA A 320 -11.38 8.51 -30.63
CA ALA A 320 -10.93 8.88 -31.97
C ALA A 320 -9.51 8.37 -32.23
N ILE A 321 -8.56 8.62 -31.33
CA ILE A 321 -7.19 8.13 -31.46
C ILE A 321 -7.15 6.60 -31.52
N ARG A 322 -7.92 5.93 -30.64
CA ARG A 322 -7.97 4.47 -30.57
C ARG A 322 -8.38 3.82 -31.88
N LYS A 323 -9.26 4.46 -32.66
CA LYS A 323 -9.69 3.95 -33.99
C LYS A 323 -8.60 4.08 -35.04
N ASP A 324 -7.72 5.06 -34.90
CA ASP A 324 -6.66 5.38 -35.85
C ASP A 324 -5.31 4.71 -35.51
N LEU A 325 -5.23 4.00 -34.38
CA LEU A 325 -4.00 3.30 -33.96
C LEU A 325 -3.60 2.22 -34.96
N THR A 326 -2.32 2.23 -35.37
CA THR A 326 -1.73 1.16 -36.16
C THR A 326 -1.35 -0.05 -35.30
N VAL A 327 -1.06 -1.18 -35.94
CA VAL A 327 -0.63 -2.41 -35.24
C VAL A 327 0.69 -2.18 -34.50
N GLU A 328 1.63 -1.44 -35.11
CA GLU A 328 2.93 -1.13 -34.50
C GLU A 328 2.81 -0.21 -33.28
N GLN A 329 1.87 0.74 -33.34
CA GLN A 329 1.55 1.60 -32.19
C GLN A 329 0.89 0.77 -31.08
N CYS A 330 -0.06 -0.10 -31.43
CA CYS A 330 -0.67 -1.00 -30.46
C CYS A 330 0.37 -1.91 -29.79
N GLU A 331 1.31 -2.47 -30.55
CA GLU A 331 2.39 -3.28 -30.01
C GLU A 331 3.24 -2.50 -29.02
N THR A 332 3.66 -1.29 -29.37
CA THR A 332 4.45 -0.41 -28.49
C THR A 332 3.72 -0.14 -27.17
N LEU A 333 2.46 0.30 -27.26
CA LEU A 333 1.62 0.63 -26.10
C LEU A 333 1.37 -0.57 -25.19
N VAL A 334 1.05 -1.73 -25.77
CA VAL A 334 0.84 -2.97 -25.02
C VAL A 334 2.13 -3.43 -24.35
N MET A 335 3.28 -3.36 -25.02
CA MET A 335 4.57 -3.69 -24.43
C MET A 335 4.91 -2.81 -23.24
N GLU A 336 4.60 -1.51 -23.31
CA GLU A 336 4.79 -0.59 -22.19
C GLU A 336 3.88 -0.95 -21.01
N LEU A 337 2.60 -1.24 -21.25
CA LEU A 337 1.67 -1.70 -20.19
C LEU A 337 2.14 -3.00 -19.53
N LEU A 338 2.60 -3.97 -20.31
CA LEU A 338 3.15 -5.21 -19.79
C LEU A 338 4.41 -4.96 -18.94
N ARG A 339 5.27 -4.01 -19.35
CA ARG A 339 6.47 -3.60 -18.62
C ARG A 339 6.12 -2.90 -17.30
N GLU A 340 5.19 -1.95 -17.35
CA GLU A 340 4.72 -1.20 -16.17
C GLU A 340 4.13 -2.16 -15.12
N GLY A 341 3.32 -3.14 -15.56
CA GLY A 341 2.82 -4.20 -14.69
C GLY A 341 3.96 -5.04 -14.08
N PHE A 342 4.99 -5.36 -14.86
CA PHE A 342 6.15 -6.12 -14.37
C PHE A 342 6.96 -5.35 -13.32
N ILE A 343 7.28 -4.09 -13.59
CA ILE A 343 8.00 -3.22 -12.66
C ILE A 343 7.19 -3.03 -11.38
N THR A 344 5.87 -2.84 -11.50
CA THR A 344 4.98 -2.71 -10.35
C THR A 344 5.04 -3.93 -9.44
N GLU A 345 5.00 -5.14 -10.01
CA GLU A 345 5.12 -6.36 -9.21
C GLU A 345 6.51 -6.51 -8.60
N LEU A 346 7.59 -6.24 -9.35
CA LEU A 346 8.95 -6.28 -8.81
C LEU A 346 9.12 -5.32 -7.62
N ASP A 347 8.65 -4.08 -7.76
CA ASP A 347 8.72 -3.07 -6.72
C ASP A 347 7.95 -3.46 -5.45
N LYS A 348 6.81 -4.15 -5.59
CA LYS A 348 6.08 -4.69 -4.44
C LYS A 348 6.94 -5.68 -3.66
N TYR A 349 7.65 -6.59 -4.35
CA TYR A 349 8.53 -7.56 -3.70
C TYR A 349 9.73 -6.88 -3.04
N LEU A 350 10.38 -5.91 -3.71
CA LEU A 350 11.50 -5.16 -3.15
C LEU A 350 11.08 -4.36 -1.91
N LYS A 351 9.94 -3.67 -1.96
CA LYS A 351 9.38 -2.93 -0.82
C LYS A 351 9.04 -3.86 0.34
N ALA A 352 8.37 -4.98 0.07
CA ALA A 352 8.02 -5.95 1.09
C ALA A 352 9.26 -6.55 1.77
N GLU A 353 10.32 -6.81 1.01
CA GLU A 353 11.57 -7.34 1.56
C GLU A 353 12.33 -6.33 2.40
N LEU A 354 12.34 -5.06 1.98
CA LEU A 354 12.92 -3.96 2.77
C LEU A 354 12.12 -3.71 4.05
N ASP A 355 10.79 -3.76 3.96
CA ASP A 355 9.91 -3.60 5.12
C ASP A 355 10.10 -4.71 6.16
N LYS A 356 10.51 -5.93 5.78
CA LYS A 356 10.93 -6.97 6.75
C LYS A 356 12.16 -6.51 7.54
N THR A 357 13.16 -5.94 6.87
CA THR A 357 14.36 -5.42 7.53
C THR A 357 14.01 -4.25 8.46
N VAL A 358 13.18 -3.31 7.99
CA VAL A 358 12.69 -2.18 8.82
C VAL A 358 11.96 -2.70 10.06
N LYS A 359 11.00 -3.63 9.90
CA LYS A 359 10.23 -4.19 11.01
C LYS A 359 11.12 -4.90 12.03
N ALA A 360 12.13 -5.65 11.58
CA ALA A 360 13.05 -6.34 12.47
C ALA A 360 13.87 -5.38 13.33
N VAL A 361 14.37 -4.28 12.76
CA VAL A 361 15.10 -3.24 13.52
C VAL A 361 14.16 -2.48 14.45
N GLN A 362 12.98 -2.10 13.95
CA GLN A 362 11.95 -1.43 14.75
C GLN A 362 11.46 -2.28 15.92
N HIS A 363 11.45 -3.59 15.77
CA HIS A 363 11.11 -4.51 16.84
C HIS A 363 12.16 -4.50 17.96
N LEU A 364 13.46 -4.44 17.63
CA LEU A 364 14.50 -4.24 18.65
C LEU A 364 14.36 -2.89 19.35
N TRP A 365 13.91 -1.86 18.63
CA TRP A 365 13.62 -0.55 19.21
C TRP A 365 12.47 -0.65 20.22
N ASP A 366 11.37 -1.31 19.86
CA ASP A 366 10.22 -1.52 20.74
C ASP A 366 10.61 -2.25 22.04
N LYS A 367 11.59 -3.17 21.96
CA LYS A 367 12.06 -3.95 23.11
C LYS A 367 13.00 -3.19 24.03
N TYR A 368 13.94 -2.43 23.47
CA TYR A 368 15.15 -2.01 24.20
C TYR A 368 15.47 -0.52 24.13
N ALA A 369 14.76 0.27 23.30
CA ALA A 369 15.04 1.70 23.19
C ALA A 369 14.66 2.49 24.47
N VAL A 370 13.60 2.05 25.16
CA VAL A 370 13.15 2.64 26.42
C VAL A 370 13.33 1.62 27.55
N SER A 371 14.24 1.95 28.47
CA SER A 371 14.57 1.10 29.61
C SER A 371 13.71 1.38 30.85
N ALA A 372 13.59 0.38 31.72
CA ALA A 372 12.93 0.53 33.02
C ALA A 372 13.57 1.64 33.87
N LYS A 373 14.89 1.80 33.79
CA LYS A 373 15.60 2.90 34.46
C LYS A 373 15.14 4.26 33.93
N GLN A 374 15.12 4.46 32.61
CA GLN A 374 14.67 5.73 32.01
C GLN A 374 13.21 6.05 32.36
N LEU A 375 12.32 5.05 32.38
CA LEU A 375 10.93 5.24 32.80
C LEU A 375 10.84 5.65 34.28
N THR A 376 11.64 5.05 35.14
CA THR A 376 11.69 5.38 36.57
C THR A 376 12.24 6.79 36.80
N ASP A 377 13.29 7.17 36.08
CA ASP A 377 13.89 8.50 36.14
C ASP A 377 12.88 9.56 35.64
N THR A 378 12.17 9.27 34.54
CA THR A 378 11.12 10.16 33.99
C THR A 378 9.95 10.30 34.95
N ARG A 379 9.49 9.20 35.56
CA ARG A 379 8.45 9.22 36.59
C ARG A 379 8.87 10.08 37.78
N THR A 380 10.10 9.92 38.25
CA THR A 380 10.63 10.67 39.40
C THR A 380 10.67 12.17 39.08
N ALA A 381 11.16 12.55 37.89
CA ALA A 381 11.17 13.93 37.44
C ALA A 381 9.76 14.53 37.30
N ALA A 382 8.78 13.75 36.82
CA ALA A 382 7.39 14.14 36.73
C ALA A 382 6.75 14.33 38.12
N GLU A 383 7.05 13.43 39.06
CA GLU A 383 6.62 13.48 40.45
C GLU A 383 7.19 14.73 41.16
N GLU A 384 8.47 15.02 40.97
CA GLU A 384 9.10 16.26 41.47
C GLU A 384 8.47 17.52 40.88
N LYS A 385 8.11 17.50 39.59
CA LYS A 385 7.42 18.61 38.93
C LYS A 385 6.01 18.81 39.50
N LEU A 386 5.26 17.74 39.71
CA LEU A 386 3.94 17.78 40.34
C LEU A 386 4.03 18.31 41.77
N ASN A 387 4.97 17.79 42.57
CA ASN A 387 5.19 18.23 43.95
C ASN A 387 5.54 19.73 44.02
N ARG A 388 6.32 20.25 43.06
CA ARG A 388 6.58 21.70 42.94
C ARG A 388 5.30 22.49 42.69
N PHE A 389 4.42 22.04 41.80
CA PHE A 389 3.14 22.72 41.56
C PHE A 389 2.22 22.68 42.77
N LEU A 390 2.11 21.53 43.45
CA LEU A 390 1.24 21.38 44.62
C LEU A 390 1.71 22.23 45.81
N ARG A 391 3.03 22.36 46.02
CA ARG A 391 3.59 23.33 46.99
C ARG A 391 3.28 24.77 46.59
N GLY A 392 3.44 25.13 45.32
CA GLY A 392 3.13 26.47 44.81
C GLY A 392 1.65 26.86 44.96
N LEU A 393 0.75 25.87 44.92
CA LEU A 393 -0.69 26.03 45.12
C LEU A 393 -1.14 25.90 46.59
N GLY A 394 -0.23 25.64 47.53
CA GLY A 394 -0.52 25.55 48.96
C GLY A 394 -1.17 24.25 49.42
N TYR A 395 -1.19 23.20 48.58
CA TYR A 395 -1.69 21.86 48.96
C TYR A 395 -0.69 21.07 49.82
N TYR A 396 0.58 21.47 49.81
CA TYR A 396 1.63 20.95 50.71
C TYR A 396 2.40 22.12 51.34
N GLY A 397 2.76 21.97 52.61
CA GLY A 397 3.67 22.87 53.35
C GLY A 397 5.13 22.63 53.03
#